data_AF-A0A7G5IJJ7-F1
#
_entry.id   AF-A0A7G5IJJ7-F1
#
_cell.length_a   1.000
_cell.length_b   1.000
_cell.length_c   1.000
_cell.angle_alpha   90.00
_cell.angle_beta   90.00
_cell.angle_gamma   90.00
#
_symmetry.space_group_name_H-M   'P 1'
#
loop_
_entity.id
_entity.type
_entity.pdbx_description
1 polymer ?
#
loop_
_entity_poly.entity_id
_entity_poly.type
_entity_poly.pdbx_seq_one_letter_code
_entity_poly.pdbx_strand_id
1 'polypeptide(L)'
;MILHGSVTVSSPRFAAQAVAELFGGKAMPFPELGEHAWAALAGDDHGTALFFLERGREFHYVRGETVANRPGRTTHESGFHLLIETPHPEARVLEIARRWGCHAHRATHGPLDIIEFWIDECLLIEVATPELAAAYRALATSPDLEAALLSSVAA
;
A
#
# COMPACT_ATOMS: atom_id res chain seq x y z
N MET A 1 -5.66 12.18 5.33
CA MET A 1 -6.44 11.59 4.23
C MET A 1 -5.51 11.40 3.04
N ILE A 2 -5.42 10.18 2.50
CA ILE A 2 -4.66 9.86 1.29
C ILE A 2 -5.67 9.35 0.27
N LEU A 3 -5.74 10.00 -0.90
CA LEU A 3 -6.65 9.57 -1.97
C LEU A 3 -6.02 8.45 -2.80
N HIS A 4 -4.75 8.59 -3.18
CA HIS A 4 -4.06 7.54 -3.90
C HIS A 4 -2.55 7.58 -3.71
N GLY A 5 -1.92 6.45 -4.05
CA GLY A 5 -0.48 6.31 -4.19
C GLY A 5 -0.13 5.58 -5.48
N SER A 6 1.09 5.79 -5.98
CA SER A 6 1.66 5.05 -7.11
C SER A 6 2.87 4.27 -6.62
N VAL A 7 2.94 2.98 -6.95
CA VAL A 7 4.04 2.09 -6.58
C VAL A 7 4.52 1.32 -7.80
N THR A 8 5.76 0.84 -7.75
CA THR A 8 6.31 0.00 -8.82
C THR A 8 6.42 -1.45 -8.36
N VAL A 9 6.09 -2.38 -9.26
CA VAL A 9 6.05 -3.83 -9.00
C VAL A 9 6.49 -4.59 -10.25
N SER A 10 6.81 -5.88 -10.08
CA SER A 10 7.22 -6.72 -11.21
C SER A 10 6.04 -7.07 -12.12
N SER A 11 4.83 -7.21 -11.55
CA SER A 11 3.60 -7.42 -12.31
C SER A 11 2.47 -6.47 -11.87
N PRO A 12 2.27 -5.33 -12.57
CA PRO A 12 1.26 -4.34 -12.20
C PRO A 12 -0.16 -4.91 -12.14
N ARG A 13 -0.53 -5.73 -13.12
CA ARG A 13 -1.84 -6.39 -13.18
C ARG A 13 -2.08 -7.28 -11.96
N PHE A 14 -1.11 -8.13 -11.66
CA PHE A 14 -1.21 -9.06 -10.53
C PHE A 14 -1.37 -8.30 -9.21
N ALA A 15 -0.50 -7.32 -8.97
CA ALA A 15 -0.54 -6.52 -7.75
C ALA A 15 -1.86 -5.76 -7.61
N ALA A 16 -2.34 -5.14 -8.68
CA ALA A 16 -3.61 -4.44 -8.69
C ALA A 16 -4.79 -5.37 -8.38
N GLN A 17 -4.81 -6.59 -8.93
CA GLN A 17 -5.87 -7.55 -8.67
C GLN A 17 -5.86 -8.06 -7.23
N ALA A 18 -4.68 -8.38 -6.68
CA ALA A 18 -4.53 -8.78 -5.29
C ALA A 18 -4.99 -7.68 -4.32
N VAL A 19 -4.55 -6.44 -4.54
CA VAL A 19 -4.92 -5.29 -3.69
C VAL A 19 -6.38 -4.89 -3.86
N ALA A 20 -6.93 -4.93 -5.08
CA ALA A 20 -8.35 -4.68 -5.27
C ALA A 20 -9.20 -5.68 -4.48
N GLU A 21 -8.77 -6.94 -4.38
CA GLU A 21 -9.46 -7.90 -3.54
C GLU A 21 -9.32 -7.60 -2.05
N LEU A 22 -8.15 -7.15 -1.59
CA LEU A 22 -7.98 -6.66 -0.22
C LEU A 22 -8.92 -5.49 0.08
N PHE A 23 -9.16 -4.60 -0.88
CA PHE A 23 -10.16 -3.53 -0.70
C PHE A 23 -11.60 -4.04 -0.74
N GLY A 24 -11.87 -5.21 -1.34
CA GLY A 24 -13.22 -5.59 -1.76
C GLY A 24 -13.71 -4.78 -2.98
N GLY A 25 -12.78 -4.16 -3.70
CA GLY A 25 -13.02 -3.27 -4.82
C GLY A 25 -12.72 -3.90 -6.18
N LYS A 26 -12.16 -3.11 -7.11
CA LYS A 26 -11.96 -3.51 -8.51
C LYS A 26 -10.57 -3.15 -9.03
N ALA A 27 -10.02 -4.01 -9.87
CA ALA A 27 -8.80 -3.74 -10.62
C ALA A 27 -9.10 -3.47 -12.09
N MET A 28 -8.38 -2.52 -12.69
CA MET A 28 -8.50 -2.21 -14.13
C MET A 28 -7.19 -1.65 -14.72
N PRO A 29 -6.97 -1.78 -16.04
CA PRO A 29 -5.89 -1.07 -16.72
C PRO A 29 -5.99 0.44 -16.52
N PHE A 30 -4.85 1.13 -16.44
CA PHE A 30 -4.78 2.58 -16.26
C PHE A 30 -3.69 3.19 -17.17
N PRO A 31 -3.92 3.26 -18.49
CA PRO A 31 -2.91 3.62 -19.49
C PRO A 31 -2.33 5.03 -19.33
N GLU A 32 -2.99 5.91 -18.57
CA GLU A 32 -2.56 7.29 -18.30
C GLU A 32 -1.23 7.35 -17.54
N LEU A 33 -0.85 6.29 -16.82
CA LEU A 33 0.44 6.17 -16.11
C LEU A 33 1.46 5.28 -16.85
N GLY A 34 1.09 4.72 -18.00
CA GLY A 34 1.93 3.85 -18.82
C GLY A 34 1.13 2.68 -19.40
N GLU A 35 1.61 2.12 -20.53
CA GLU A 35 0.91 1.06 -21.28
C GLU A 35 0.55 -0.17 -20.43
N HIS A 36 1.37 -0.47 -19.42
CA HIS A 36 1.20 -1.64 -18.54
C HIS A 36 0.79 -1.27 -17.12
N ALA A 37 0.40 -0.02 -16.87
CA ALA A 37 -0.05 0.41 -15.56
C ALA A 37 -1.47 -0.10 -15.25
N TRP A 38 -1.71 -0.40 -13.97
CA TRP A 38 -2.99 -0.89 -13.47
C TRP A 38 -3.39 -0.16 -12.20
N ALA A 39 -4.70 -0.02 -11.99
CA ALA A 39 -5.29 0.56 -10.80
C ALA A 39 -5.98 -0.52 -9.96
N ALA A 40 -5.84 -0.44 -8.64
CA ALA A 40 -6.74 -1.02 -7.66
C ALA A 40 -7.59 0.10 -7.06
N LEU A 41 -8.90 0.02 -7.24
CA LEU A 41 -9.86 1.00 -6.75
C LEU A 41 -10.63 0.41 -5.58
N ALA A 42 -10.66 1.11 -4.44
CA ALA A 42 -11.38 0.63 -3.26
C ALA A 42 -12.90 0.73 -3.43
N GLY A 43 -13.38 1.78 -4.11
CA GLY A 43 -14.81 2.04 -4.26
C GLY A 43 -15.49 2.53 -2.98
N ASP A 44 -14.70 3.08 -2.05
CA ASP A 44 -15.16 3.71 -0.82
C ASP A 44 -15.53 5.19 -1.03
N ASP A 45 -16.08 5.81 0.02
CA ASP A 45 -16.48 7.23 0.01
C ASP A 45 -15.28 8.19 -0.05
N HIS A 46 -14.06 7.70 0.15
CA HIS A 46 -12.83 8.47 0.04
C HIS A 46 -12.27 8.48 -1.39
N GLY A 47 -12.75 7.59 -2.26
CA GLY A 47 -12.20 7.42 -3.60
C GLY A 47 -10.79 6.85 -3.58
N THR A 48 -10.48 5.98 -2.61
CA THR A 48 -9.14 5.44 -2.42
C THR A 48 -8.70 4.58 -3.61
N ALA A 49 -7.47 4.79 -4.07
CA ALA A 49 -6.88 4.02 -5.16
C ALA A 49 -5.37 3.77 -4.96
N LEU A 50 -4.88 2.66 -5.50
CA LEU A 50 -3.43 2.45 -5.71
C LEU A 50 -3.17 2.19 -7.18
N PHE A 51 -2.16 2.85 -7.71
CA PHE A 51 -1.67 2.65 -9.06
C PHE A 51 -0.37 1.86 -9.04
N PHE A 52 -0.32 0.84 -9.88
CA PHE A 52 0.82 -0.06 -10.02
C PHE A 52 1.44 0.20 -11.38
N LEU A 53 2.72 0.51 -11.37
CA LEU A 53 3.55 0.68 -12.56
C LEU A 53 4.60 -0.41 -12.61
N GLU A 54 5.20 -0.58 -13.77
CA GLU A 54 6.32 -1.50 -13.92
C GLU A 54 7.50 -1.07 -13.06
N ARG A 55 8.23 -2.07 -12.57
CA ARG A 55 9.47 -1.87 -11.82
C ARG A 55 10.47 -1.04 -12.63
N GLY A 56 11.14 -0.12 -11.94
CA GLY A 56 12.10 0.80 -12.56
C GLY A 56 11.46 2.01 -13.25
N ARG A 57 10.13 2.22 -13.14
CA ARG A 57 9.52 3.51 -13.48
C ARG A 57 9.84 4.53 -12.39
N GLU A 58 10.29 5.71 -12.81
CA GLU A 58 10.67 6.81 -11.93
C GLU A 58 9.85 8.06 -12.25
N PHE A 59 9.46 8.80 -11.21
CA PHE A 59 8.83 10.11 -11.31
C PHE A 59 9.88 11.20 -11.11
N HIS A 60 10.11 12.00 -12.14
CA HIS A 60 11.07 13.10 -12.12
C HIS A 60 10.37 14.45 -12.02
N TYR A 61 10.84 15.26 -11.08
CA TYR A 61 10.49 16.68 -11.03
C TYR A 61 11.01 17.38 -12.29
N VAL A 62 10.12 18.08 -12.98
CA VAL A 62 10.45 18.93 -14.13
C VAL A 62 9.96 20.34 -13.82
N ARG A 63 10.89 21.31 -13.82
CA ARG A 63 10.59 22.69 -13.42
C ARG A 63 9.61 23.33 -14.41
N GLY A 64 8.45 23.74 -13.93
CA GLY A 64 7.44 24.44 -14.73
C GLY A 64 6.62 23.53 -15.65
N GLU A 65 6.76 22.22 -15.52
CA GLU A 65 6.07 21.22 -16.34
C GLU A 65 5.41 20.15 -15.45
N THR A 66 4.58 19.32 -16.07
CA THR A 66 4.02 18.13 -15.44
C THR A 66 5.15 17.14 -15.09
N VAL A 67 4.99 16.41 -13.97
CA VAL A 67 5.91 15.35 -13.57
C VAL A 67 6.15 14.38 -14.73
N ALA A 68 7.41 14.06 -15.00
CA ALA A 68 7.76 13.12 -16.05
C ALA A 68 7.87 11.71 -15.46
N ASN A 69 7.15 10.77 -16.05
CA ASN A 69 7.26 9.35 -15.72
C ASN A 69 8.16 8.68 -16.78
N ARG A 70 9.32 8.15 -16.37
CA ARG A 70 10.36 7.65 -17.27
C ARG A 70 10.93 6.32 -16.78
N PRO A 71 11.51 5.47 -17.65
CA PRO A 71 12.33 4.35 -17.21
C PRO A 71 13.57 4.85 -16.47
N GLY A 72 13.94 4.17 -15.40
CA GLY A 72 15.08 4.44 -14.55
C GLY A 72 15.73 3.15 -14.05
N ARG A 73 16.36 3.19 -12.87
CA ARG A 73 17.05 2.02 -12.30
C ARG A 73 16.04 1.03 -11.74
N THR A 74 16.23 -0.24 -12.09
CA THR A 74 15.46 -1.34 -11.50
C THR A 74 16.14 -1.78 -10.21
N THR A 75 15.50 -1.54 -9.07
CA THR A 75 15.86 -2.15 -7.77
C THR A 75 14.82 -3.20 -7.40
N HIS A 76 15.28 -4.32 -6.85
CA HIS A 76 14.37 -5.38 -6.43
C HIS A 76 13.66 -4.99 -5.13
N GLU A 77 14.34 -4.38 -4.17
CA GLU A 77 13.78 -4.00 -2.89
C GLU A 77 13.07 -2.64 -2.99
N SER A 78 11.97 -2.48 -2.25
CA SER A 78 11.28 -1.20 -2.11
C SER A 78 11.71 -0.51 -0.82
N GLY A 79 12.13 0.76 -0.91
CA GLY A 79 12.32 1.62 0.25
C GLY A 79 11.01 2.25 0.77
N PHE A 80 9.88 1.84 0.20
CA PHE A 80 8.56 2.38 0.47
C PHE A 80 7.56 1.25 0.80
N HIS A 81 6.70 1.50 1.77
CA HIS A 81 5.54 0.68 2.11
C HIS A 81 4.37 1.61 2.43
N LEU A 82 3.18 1.04 2.56
CA LEU A 82 2.00 1.76 3.02
C LEU A 82 1.08 0.85 3.84
N LEU A 83 0.31 1.47 4.73
CA LEU A 83 -0.78 0.84 5.46
C LEU A 83 -2.10 1.12 4.75
N ILE A 84 -2.86 0.07 4.44
CA ILE A 84 -4.23 0.15 3.95
C ILE A 84 -5.21 -0.44 4.95
N GLU A 85 -6.44 0.04 4.94
CA GLU A 85 -7.55 -0.63 5.61
C GLU A 85 -8.23 -1.61 4.65
N THR A 86 -8.75 -2.69 5.21
CA THR A 86 -9.59 -3.66 4.51
C THR A 86 -10.93 -3.83 5.25
N PRO A 87 -12.04 -4.06 4.53
CA PRO A 87 -13.30 -4.48 5.18
C PRO A 87 -13.25 -5.94 5.67
N HIS A 88 -12.21 -6.70 5.30
CA HIS A 88 -12.13 -8.13 5.55
C HIS A 88 -11.56 -8.46 6.94
N PRO A 89 -11.97 -9.58 7.55
CA PRO A 89 -11.28 -10.11 8.72
C PRO A 89 -9.91 -10.68 8.35
N GLU A 90 -9.02 -10.81 9.34
CA GLU A 90 -7.65 -11.31 9.15
C GLU A 90 -7.59 -12.65 8.38
N ALA A 91 -8.44 -13.60 8.74
CA ALA A 91 -8.49 -14.91 8.07
C ALA A 91 -8.70 -14.79 6.55
N ARG A 92 -9.50 -13.80 6.11
CA ARG A 92 -9.73 -13.55 4.70
C ARG A 92 -8.54 -12.88 4.03
N VAL A 93 -7.83 -11.97 4.70
CA VAL A 93 -6.58 -11.38 4.21
C VAL A 93 -5.53 -12.47 3.95
N LEU A 94 -5.35 -13.39 4.90
CA LEU A 94 -4.42 -14.52 4.77
C LEU A 94 -4.83 -15.50 3.65
N GLU A 95 -6.14 -15.72 3.46
CA GLU A 95 -6.64 -16.52 2.34
C GLU A 95 -6.34 -15.84 0.99
N ILE A 96 -6.57 -14.53 0.87
CA ILE A 96 -6.26 -13.74 -0.32
C ILE A 96 -4.77 -13.90 -0.66
N ALA A 97 -3.88 -13.72 0.33
CA ALA A 97 -2.44 -13.88 0.14
C ALA A 97 -2.10 -15.25 -0.46
N ARG A 98 -2.60 -16.34 0.15
CA ARG A 98 -2.39 -17.70 -0.34
C ARG A 98 -2.89 -17.92 -1.77
N ARG A 99 -4.04 -17.36 -2.14
CA ARG A 99 -4.62 -17.53 -3.49
C ARG A 99 -3.83 -16.80 -4.57
N TRP A 100 -3.34 -15.61 -4.25
CA TRP A 100 -2.48 -14.85 -5.15
C TRP A 100 -1.02 -15.36 -5.12
N GLY A 101 -0.65 -16.19 -4.14
CA GLY A 101 0.74 -16.62 -3.98
C GLY A 101 1.63 -15.54 -3.36
N CYS A 102 1.02 -14.60 -2.63
CA CYS A 102 1.71 -13.62 -1.80
C CYS A 102 2.00 -14.22 -0.41
N HIS A 103 2.99 -13.67 0.28
CA HIS A 103 3.22 -13.99 1.69
C HIS A 103 2.47 -13.00 2.56
N ALA A 104 1.77 -13.49 3.58
CA ALA A 104 1.18 -12.63 4.59
C ALA A 104 1.19 -13.26 5.98
N HIS A 105 1.38 -12.43 6.99
CA HIS A 105 1.30 -12.84 8.40
C HIS A 105 0.98 -11.63 9.29
N ARG A 106 0.37 -11.89 10.44
CA ARG A 106 0.19 -10.86 11.47
C ARG A 106 1.53 -10.52 12.10
N ALA A 107 1.81 -9.24 12.28
CA ALA A 107 3.00 -8.72 12.92
C ALA A 107 2.66 -7.59 13.91
N THR A 108 3.56 -7.37 14.87
CA THR A 108 3.47 -6.28 15.83
C THR A 108 4.59 -5.29 15.57
N HIS A 109 4.23 -4.07 15.17
CA HIS A 109 5.15 -2.96 14.90
C HIS A 109 4.97 -1.89 15.97
N GLY A 110 5.82 -1.96 17.00
CA GLY A 110 5.74 -1.07 18.17
C GLY A 110 4.38 -1.23 18.88
N PRO A 111 3.56 -0.17 18.99
CA PRO A 111 2.27 -0.21 19.67
C PRO A 111 1.12 -0.78 18.81
N LEU A 112 1.36 -1.14 17.55
CA LEU A 112 0.32 -1.53 16.61
C LEU A 112 0.50 -2.95 16.11
N ASP A 113 -0.60 -3.68 16.04
CA ASP A 113 -0.69 -4.91 15.27
C ASP A 113 -1.18 -4.59 13.86
N ILE A 114 -0.56 -5.22 12.87
CA ILE A 114 -0.93 -5.14 11.45
C ILE A 114 -0.81 -6.53 10.83
N ILE A 115 -1.23 -6.67 9.58
CA ILE A 115 -0.93 -7.83 8.76
C ILE A 115 0.07 -7.39 7.68
N GLU A 116 1.27 -7.95 7.68
CA GLU A 116 2.20 -7.74 6.58
C GLU A 116 1.72 -8.52 5.37
N PHE A 117 1.57 -7.87 4.23
CA PHE A 117 1.21 -8.49 2.95
C PHE A 117 2.27 -8.14 1.91
N TRP A 118 3.03 -9.14 1.47
CA TRP A 118 4.17 -8.97 0.58
C TRP A 118 3.81 -9.29 -0.87
N ILE A 119 3.99 -8.31 -1.74
CA ILE A 119 3.87 -8.45 -3.20
C ILE A 119 5.27 -8.56 -3.79
N ASP A 120 5.50 -9.58 -4.62
CA ASP A 120 6.79 -9.87 -5.26
C ASP A 120 7.96 -9.96 -4.26
N GLU A 121 7.72 -10.35 -3.00
CA GLU A 121 8.73 -10.40 -1.92
C GLU A 121 9.51 -9.08 -1.72
N CYS A 122 8.95 -7.97 -2.21
CA CYS A 122 9.62 -6.67 -2.30
C CYS A 122 8.78 -5.55 -1.71
N LEU A 123 7.50 -5.50 -2.11
CA LEU A 123 6.61 -4.43 -1.72
C LEU A 123 5.79 -4.90 -0.53
N LEU A 124 6.09 -4.32 0.63
CA LEU A 124 5.26 -4.47 1.81
C LEU A 124 4.03 -3.56 1.67
N ILE A 125 2.86 -4.17 1.78
CA ILE A 125 1.60 -3.52 2.08
C ILE A 125 1.19 -3.98 3.47
N GLU A 126 1.15 -3.08 4.43
CA GLU A 126 0.52 -3.39 5.72
C GLU A 126 -1.00 -3.32 5.53
N VAL A 127 -1.71 -4.28 6.10
CA VAL A 127 -3.16 -4.39 6.00
C VAL A 127 -3.76 -4.36 7.40
N ALA A 128 -4.63 -3.38 7.64
CA ALA A 128 -5.39 -3.24 8.85
C ALA A 128 -6.84 -3.70 8.63
N THR A 129 -7.27 -4.71 9.39
CA THR A 129 -8.70 -5.05 9.52
C THR A 129 -9.45 -3.90 10.22
N PRO A 130 -10.79 -3.88 10.25
CA PRO A 130 -11.53 -2.80 10.90
C PRO A 130 -11.10 -2.55 12.36
N GLU A 131 -10.78 -3.60 13.11
CA GLU A 131 -10.31 -3.50 14.48
C GLU A 131 -8.91 -2.89 14.57
N LEU A 132 -7.98 -3.31 13.69
CA LEU A 132 -6.61 -2.79 13.65
C LEU A 132 -6.57 -1.34 13.17
N ALA A 133 -7.42 -0.99 12.20
CA ALA A 133 -7.56 0.36 11.70
C ALA A 133 -8.15 1.29 12.77
N ALA A 134 -9.09 0.80 13.59
CA ALA A 134 -9.58 1.55 14.74
C ALA A 134 -8.47 1.82 15.77
N ALA A 135 -7.64 0.82 16.09
CA ALA A 135 -6.48 0.98 16.97
C ALA A 135 -5.46 1.98 16.40
N TYR A 136 -5.15 1.87 15.10
CA TYR A 136 -4.28 2.82 14.39
C TYR A 136 -4.80 4.25 14.51
N ARG A 137 -6.10 4.47 14.22
CA ARG A 137 -6.71 5.81 14.32
C ARG A 137 -6.64 6.35 15.74
N ALA A 138 -6.98 5.54 16.74
CA ALA A 138 -6.94 5.95 18.14
C ALA A 138 -5.54 6.43 18.55
N LEU A 139 -4.49 5.71 18.10
CA LEU A 139 -3.11 6.12 18.32
C LEU A 139 -2.75 7.39 17.54
N ALA A 140 -3.04 7.41 16.24
CA ALA A 140 -2.66 8.48 15.32
C ALA A 140 -3.35 9.82 15.63
N THR A 141 -4.52 9.79 16.28
CA THR A 141 -5.24 10.98 16.73
C THR A 141 -5.12 11.22 18.24
N SER A 142 -4.30 10.44 18.95
CA SER A 142 -4.10 10.61 20.38
C SER A 142 -3.43 11.96 20.67
N PRO A 143 -3.92 12.74 21.66
CA PRO A 143 -3.24 13.97 22.08
C PRO A 143 -1.85 13.69 22.68
N ASP A 144 -1.60 12.46 23.14
CA ASP A 144 -0.33 12.08 23.78
C ASP A 144 0.73 11.56 22.79
N LEU A 145 0.38 11.41 21.50
CA LEU A 145 1.25 10.81 20.49
C LEU A 145 2.59 11.55 20.38
N GLU A 146 2.54 12.89 20.34
CA GLU A 146 3.74 13.72 20.22
C GLU A 146 4.70 13.51 21.40
N ALA A 147 4.17 13.53 22.62
CA ALA A 147 4.96 13.32 23.84
C ALA A 147 5.56 11.90 23.90
N ALA A 148 4.81 10.90 23.47
CA ALA A 148 5.29 9.51 23.40
C ALA A 148 6.43 9.35 22.39
N LEU A 149 6.31 9.96 21.19
CA LEU A 149 7.35 9.90 20.17
C LEU A 149 8.63 10.63 20.61
N LEU A 150 8.52 11.83 21.16
CA LEU A 150 9.68 12.59 21.64
C LEU A 150 10.44 11.86 22.76
N SER A 151 9.73 11.14 23.62
CA SER A 151 10.36 10.37 24.71
C SER A 151 11.15 9.16 24.19
N SER A 152 10.78 8.61 23.03
CA SER A 152 11.47 7.46 22.41
C SER A 152 12.80 7.81 21.73
N VAL A 153 13.01 9.09 21.36
CA VAL A 153 14.25 9.58 20.73
C VAL A 153 15.32 9.94 21.76
N ALA A 154 14.91 10.20 23.00
CA ALA A 154 15.80 10.57 24.10
C ALA A 154 16.37 9.37 24.89
N ALA A 155 15.97 8.14 24.55
CA ALA A 155 16.40 6.89 25.16
C ALA A 155 17.39 6.13 24.25
#